data_AF-A0A2X2CKL5-F1
#
_entry.id   AF-A0A2X2CKL5-F1
#
_cell.length_a   1.000
_cell.length_b   1.000
_cell.length_c   1.000
_cell.angle_alpha   90.00
_cell.angle_beta   90.00
_cell.angle_gamma   90.00
#
_symmetry.space_group_name_H-M   'P 1'
#
loop_
_entity.id
_entity.type
_entity.pdbx_description
1 polymer ?
#
loop_
_entity_poly.entity_id
_entity_poly.type
_entity_poly.pdbx_seq_one_letter_code
_entity_poly.pdbx_strand_id
1 'polypeptide(L)'
;MAGEKVPGMHDVDAMLEVCREIENAYFSQPKDKFRGAPAPYYFLRAAILCRKRHDYSGEVAICERWIALANDYSSQQKVKDGWAANVAAGGSSADIVKRLPKARELMEKAGQK
;
A
#
# COMPACT_ATOMS: atom_id res chain seq x y z
N MET A 1 -31.52 -8.04 -5.38
CA MET A 1 -30.41 -7.06 -5.50
C MET A 1 -29.51 -7.31 -4.29
N ALA A 2 -28.38 -7.98 -4.49
CA ALA A 2 -27.46 -8.27 -3.39
C ALA A 2 -26.88 -6.94 -2.90
N GLY A 3 -27.13 -6.60 -1.64
CA GLY A 3 -26.52 -5.43 -1.01
C GLY A 3 -25.02 -5.66 -0.97
N GLU A 4 -24.28 -4.88 -1.75
CA GLU A 4 -22.83 -4.86 -1.72
C GLU A 4 -22.40 -4.46 -0.31
N LYS A 5 -21.93 -5.45 0.45
CA LYS A 5 -21.53 -5.28 1.84
C LYS A 5 -20.26 -4.45 1.81
N VAL A 6 -20.36 -3.17 2.17
CA VAL A 6 -19.20 -2.27 2.27
C VAL A 6 -18.12 -3.02 3.05
N PRO A 7 -16.95 -3.30 2.45
CA PRO A 7 -15.95 -4.14 3.08
C PRO A 7 -15.51 -3.47 4.39
N GLY A 8 -15.69 -4.18 5.51
CA GLY A 8 -15.43 -3.60 6.83
C GLY A 8 -13.95 -3.23 6.97
N MET A 9 -13.65 -2.03 7.48
CA MET A 9 -12.28 -1.51 7.74
C MET A 9 -11.40 -2.35 8.70
N HIS A 10 -11.92 -3.51 9.12
CA HIS A 10 -11.31 -4.45 10.06
C HIS A 10 -11.11 -5.85 9.44
N ASP A 11 -11.63 -6.09 8.24
CA ASP A 11 -11.39 -7.33 7.52
C ASP A 11 -10.15 -7.19 6.63
N VAL A 12 -9.21 -8.15 6.70
CA VAL A 12 -7.95 -8.03 5.94
C VAL A 12 -8.22 -8.26 4.46
N ASP A 13 -9.08 -9.23 4.11
CA ASP A 13 -9.35 -9.63 2.74
C ASP A 13 -10.00 -8.48 1.96
N ALA A 14 -10.98 -7.83 2.59
CA ALA A 14 -11.54 -6.55 2.19
C ALA A 14 -10.48 -5.46 1.92
N MET A 15 -9.54 -5.25 2.86
CA MET A 15 -8.51 -4.22 2.69
C MET A 15 -7.50 -4.57 1.60
N LEU A 16 -7.17 -5.86 1.43
CA LEU A 16 -6.30 -6.33 0.36
C LEU A 16 -6.94 -6.11 -1.02
N GLU A 17 -8.24 -6.35 -1.15
CA GLU A 17 -9.00 -6.06 -2.36
C GLU A 17 -9.02 -4.56 -2.67
N VAL A 18 -9.29 -3.71 -1.68
CA VAL A 18 -9.21 -2.25 -1.86
C VAL A 18 -7.81 -1.81 -2.29
N CYS A 19 -6.74 -2.38 -1.71
CA CYS A 19 -5.39 -2.05 -2.13
C CYS A 19 -5.14 -2.45 -3.61
N ARG A 20 -5.67 -3.61 -4.03
CA ARG A 20 -5.59 -4.07 -5.42
C ARG A 20 -6.34 -3.16 -6.38
N GLU A 21 -7.55 -2.72 -6.01
CA GLU A 21 -8.34 -1.76 -6.79
C GLU A 21 -7.60 -0.42 -6.95
N ILE A 22 -6.95 0.07 -5.88
CA ILE A 22 -6.14 1.30 -5.93
C ILE A 22 -4.95 1.12 -6.88
N GLU A 23 -4.25 -0.01 -6.84
CA GLU A 23 -3.15 -0.31 -7.77
C GLU A 23 -3.66 -0.34 -9.22
N ASN A 24 -4.76 -1.05 -9.48
CA ASN A 24 -5.35 -1.16 -10.81
C ASN A 24 -5.77 0.22 -11.33
N ALA A 25 -6.45 1.03 -10.50
CA ALA A 25 -6.85 2.38 -10.83
C ALA A 25 -5.64 3.30 -11.06
N TYR A 26 -4.54 3.11 -10.32
CA TYR A 26 -3.32 3.85 -10.52
C TYR A 26 -2.63 3.47 -11.85
N PHE A 27 -2.48 2.18 -12.14
CA PHE A 27 -1.75 1.71 -13.32
C PHE A 27 -2.55 1.80 -14.62
N SER A 28 -3.88 1.80 -14.56
CA SER A 28 -4.75 2.04 -15.71
C SER A 28 -4.73 3.49 -16.20
N GLN A 29 -4.27 4.44 -15.36
CA GLN A 29 -4.08 5.81 -15.81
C GLN A 29 -2.93 5.90 -16.83
N PRO A 30 -3.13 6.67 -17.92
CA PRO A 30 -2.10 6.84 -18.95
C PRO A 30 -0.83 7.41 -18.33
N LYS A 31 0.34 6.86 -18.69
CA LYS A 31 1.62 7.38 -18.18
C LYS A 31 1.88 8.81 -18.66
N ASP A 32 1.36 9.16 -19.83
CA ASP A 32 1.38 10.49 -20.45
C ASP A 32 0.46 11.51 -19.73
N LYS A 33 -0.57 11.03 -19.03
CA LYS A 33 -1.45 11.86 -18.21
C LYS A 33 -1.13 11.65 -16.73
N PHE A 34 -0.10 12.34 -16.25
CA PHE A 34 0.28 12.51 -14.84
C PHE A 34 -0.62 11.78 -13.82
N ARG A 35 -0.30 10.54 -13.46
CA ARG A 35 -1.16 9.70 -12.61
C ARG A 35 -1.47 10.37 -11.28
N GLY A 36 -2.70 10.22 -10.81
CA GLY A 36 -3.15 10.70 -9.50
C GLY A 36 -2.38 10.07 -8.34
N ALA A 37 -2.35 10.79 -7.21
CA ALA A 37 -1.71 10.35 -5.98
C ALA A 37 -2.37 9.06 -5.42
N PRO A 38 -1.63 7.95 -5.25
CA PRO A 38 -2.18 6.77 -4.58
C PRO A 38 -2.35 7.05 -3.08
N ALA A 39 -3.40 6.49 -2.47
CA ALA A 39 -3.74 6.74 -1.07
C ALA A 39 -3.03 5.75 -0.12
N PRO A 40 -2.10 6.17 0.75
CA PRO A 40 -1.35 5.27 1.63
C PRO A 40 -2.19 4.61 2.72
N TYR A 41 -3.31 5.22 3.10
CA TYR A 41 -4.13 4.80 4.24
C TYR A 41 -4.52 3.32 4.19
N TYR A 42 -5.01 2.84 3.04
CA TYR A 42 -5.49 1.47 2.89
C TYR A 42 -4.36 0.44 2.98
N PHE A 43 -3.19 0.74 2.41
CA PHE A 43 -2.00 -0.11 2.51
C PHE A 43 -1.51 -0.22 3.94
N LEU A 44 -1.49 0.90 4.68
CA LEU A 44 -1.13 0.88 6.09
C LEU A 44 -2.13 0.05 6.91
N ARG A 45 -3.44 0.18 6.64
CA ARG A 45 -4.47 -0.61 7.32
C ARG A 45 -4.33 -2.10 7.00
N ALA A 46 -4.14 -2.47 5.74
CA ALA A 46 -3.90 -3.86 5.34
C ALA A 46 -2.65 -4.44 6.04
N ALA A 47 -1.53 -3.73 6.04
CA ALA A 47 -0.30 -4.16 6.72
C ALA A 47 -0.51 -4.40 8.24
N ILE A 48 -1.26 -3.50 8.92
CA ILE A 48 -1.62 -3.65 10.33
C ILE A 48 -2.47 -4.91 10.55
N LEU A 49 -3.42 -5.19 9.67
CA LEU A 49 -4.31 -6.34 9.79
C LEU A 49 -3.58 -7.66 9.51
N CYS A 50 -2.69 -7.71 8.52
CA CYS A 50 -1.81 -8.86 8.26
C CYS A 50 -0.97 -9.19 9.51
N ARG A 51 -0.35 -8.17 10.13
CA ARG A 51 0.40 -8.32 11.38
C ARG A 51 -0.44 -8.94 12.49
N LYS A 52 -1.68 -8.46 12.68
CA LYS A 52 -2.60 -8.96 13.70
C LYS A 52 -2.99 -10.43 13.47
N ARG A 53 -3.04 -10.88 12.22
CA ARG A 53 -3.26 -12.30 11.85
C ARG A 53 -1.97 -13.14 11.83
N HIS A 54 -0.83 -12.55 12.22
CA HIS A 54 0.51 -13.17 12.13
C HIS A 54 0.91 -13.55 10.69
N ASP A 55 0.24 -12.97 9.68
CA ASP A 55 0.61 -13.11 8.29
C ASP A 55 1.70 -12.09 7.94
N TYR A 56 2.94 -12.42 8.29
CA TYR A 56 4.09 -11.57 8.00
C TYR A 56 4.39 -11.51 6.51
N SER A 57 4.04 -12.56 5.75
CA SER A 57 4.20 -12.59 4.30
C SER A 57 3.30 -11.54 3.61
N GLY A 58 2.03 -11.46 4.03
CA GLY A 58 1.09 -10.45 3.56
C GLY A 58 1.45 -9.04 4.01
N GLU A 59 1.99 -8.86 5.23
CA GLU A 59 2.49 -7.56 5.69
C GLU A 59 3.64 -7.06 4.78
N VAL A 60 4.63 -7.92 4.49
CA VAL A 60 5.74 -7.59 3.59
C VAL A 60 5.24 -7.25 2.20
N ALA A 61 4.40 -8.12 1.60
CA ALA A 61 3.90 -7.92 0.25
C ALA A 61 3.14 -6.60 0.08
N ILE A 62 2.31 -6.21 1.07
CA ILE A 62 1.57 -4.94 1.02
C ILE A 62 2.49 -3.73 1.17
N CYS A 63 3.48 -3.80 2.06
CA CYS A 63 4.45 -2.72 2.22
C CYS A 63 5.25 -2.51 0.93
N GLU A 64 5.70 -3.59 0.28
CA GLU A 64 6.47 -3.53 -0.97
C GLU A 64 5.64 -2.97 -2.13
N ARG A 65 4.38 -3.40 -2.26
CA ARG A 65 3.43 -2.88 -3.24
C ARG A 65 3.21 -1.37 -3.10
N TRP A 66 3.02 -0.88 -1.88
CA TRP A 66 2.92 0.56 -1.62
C TRP A 66 4.20 1.30 -2.02
N ILE A 67 5.37 0.78 -1.64
CA ILE A 67 6.66 1.41 -1.95
C ILE A 67 6.86 1.50 -3.47
N ALA A 68 6.48 0.48 -4.23
CA ALA A 68 6.53 0.49 -5.69
C ALA A 68 5.64 1.60 -6.29
N LEU A 69 4.40 1.73 -5.82
CA LEU A 69 3.50 2.82 -6.22
C LEU A 69 4.06 4.20 -5.88
N ALA A 70 4.55 4.38 -4.65
CA ALA A 70 5.10 5.64 -4.18
C ALA A 70 6.34 6.06 -4.99
N ASN A 71 7.19 5.10 -5.36
CA ASN A 71 8.37 5.33 -6.20
C ASN A 71 7.98 5.70 -7.65
N ASP A 72 7.01 5.02 -8.25
CA ASP A 72 6.50 5.36 -9.59
C ASP A 72 5.90 6.78 -9.59
N TYR A 73 5.08 7.10 -8.58
CA TYR A 73 4.47 8.41 -8.45
C TYR A 73 5.50 9.52 -8.23
N SER A 74 6.47 9.31 -7.33
CA SER A 74 7.53 10.28 -7.04
C SER A 74 8.47 10.51 -8.23
N SER A 75 8.53 9.55 -9.16
CA SER A 75 9.33 9.67 -10.37
C SER A 75 8.69 10.56 -11.44
N GLN A 76 7.40 10.88 -11.30
CA GLN A 76 6.68 11.76 -12.23
C GLN A 76 7.23 13.19 -12.21
N GLN A 77 7.34 13.80 -13.38
CA GLN A 77 7.92 15.13 -13.55
C GLN A 77 7.20 16.20 -12.73
N LYS A 78 5.86 16.16 -12.64
CA LYS A 78 5.08 17.09 -11.79
C LYS A 78 5.44 17.06 -10.30
N VAL A 79 5.89 15.91 -9.80
CA VAL A 79 6.29 15.78 -8.38
C VAL A 79 7.70 16.31 -8.20
N LYS A 80 8.60 16.01 -9.14
CA LYS A 80 9.98 16.53 -9.17
C LYS A 80 10.02 18.06 -9.29
N ASP A 81 9.14 18.62 -10.12
CA ASP A 81 9.02 20.06 -10.32
C ASP A 81 8.23 20.77 -9.20
N GLY A 82 7.71 20.02 -8.22
CA GLY A 82 6.98 20.57 -7.07
C GLY A 82 5.54 21.01 -7.35
N TRP A 83 5.00 20.70 -8.53
CA TRP A 83 3.60 21.01 -8.90
C TRP A 83 2.59 20.11 -8.19
N ALA A 84 3.01 18.94 -7.73
CA ALA A 84 2.18 18.02 -6.97
C ALA A 84 2.90 17.55 -5.70
N ALA A 85 2.13 17.36 -4.63
CA ALA A 85 2.65 16.87 -3.37
C ALA A 85 3.28 15.47 -3.51
N ASN A 86 4.41 15.25 -2.84
CA ASN A 86 5.06 13.95 -2.79
C ASN A 86 4.40 13.07 -1.71
N VAL A 87 3.54 12.13 -2.15
CA VAL A 87 2.83 11.20 -1.25
C VAL A 87 3.77 10.29 -0.44
N ALA A 88 4.97 10.03 -0.95
CA ALA A 88 5.95 9.19 -0.27
C ALA A 88 6.46 9.84 1.04
N ALA A 89 6.42 11.18 1.11
CA ALA A 89 6.83 11.96 2.28
C ALA A 89 5.75 12.09 3.36
N GLY A 90 4.53 11.59 3.11
CA GLY A 90 3.43 11.64 4.07
C GLY A 90 3.60 10.68 5.25
N GLY A 91 2.99 10.99 6.40
CA GLY A 91 3.10 10.21 7.63
C GLY A 91 2.73 8.73 7.47
N SER A 92 1.60 8.44 6.81
CA SER A 92 1.19 7.05 6.56
C SER A 92 2.16 6.28 5.66
N SER A 93 2.79 6.95 4.69
CA SER A 93 3.83 6.33 3.84
C SER A 93 5.07 6.01 4.68
N ALA A 94 5.50 6.94 5.53
CA ALA A 94 6.62 6.72 6.44
C ALA A 94 6.37 5.54 7.40
N ASP A 95 5.14 5.39 7.91
CA ASP A 95 4.78 4.26 8.76
C ASP A 95 4.81 2.91 8.02
N ILE A 96 4.42 2.88 6.74
CA ILE A 96 4.54 1.67 5.91
C ILE A 96 6.02 1.30 5.73
N VAL A 97 6.87 2.26 5.38
CA VAL A 97 8.30 2.03 5.20
C VAL A 97 8.96 1.50 6.47
N LYS A 98 8.60 2.06 7.64
CA LYS A 98 9.12 1.62 8.95
C LYS A 98 8.71 0.20 9.33
N ARG A 99 7.57 -0.31 8.81
CA ARG A 99 7.09 -1.67 9.10
C ARG A 99 7.88 -2.75 8.39
N LEU A 100 8.27 -2.49 7.13
CA LEU A 100 8.93 -3.45 6.26
C LEU A 100 10.11 -4.21 6.90
N PRO A 101 11.11 -3.57 7.53
CA PRO A 101 12.25 -4.30 8.11
C PRO A 101 11.82 -5.27 9.21
N LYS A 102 10.87 -4.86 10.06
CA LYS A 102 10.39 -5.73 11.14
C LYS A 102 9.46 -6.83 10.64
N ALA A 103 8.71 -6.59 9.57
CA ALA A 103 7.88 -7.61 8.92
C ALA A 103 8.76 -8.71 8.30
N ARG A 104 9.83 -8.32 7.59
CA ARG A 104 10.81 -9.26 7.03
C ARG A 104 11.49 -10.12 8.09
N GLU A 105 11.96 -9.51 9.18
CA GLU A 105 12.57 -10.26 10.30
C GLU A 105 11.61 -11.31 10.88
N LEU A 106 10.33 -10.97 11.04
CA LEU A 106 9.34 -11.92 11.56
C LEU A 106 8.98 -13.02 10.55
N MET A 107 8.95 -12.70 9.26
CA MET A 107 8.75 -13.68 8.19
C MET A 107 9.88 -14.71 8.16
N GLU A 108 11.13 -14.27 8.25
CA GLU A 108 12.30 -15.17 8.32
C GLU A 108 12.25 -16.07 9.56
N LYS A 109 11.93 -15.51 10.73
CA LYS A 109 11.78 -16.28 11.98
C LYS A 109 10.63 -17.29 11.93
N ALA A 110 9.55 -16.97 11.23
CA ALA A 110 8.41 -17.86 11.06
C ALA A 110 8.71 -19.03 10.10
N GLY A 111 9.57 -18.81 9.10
CA GLY A 111 10.00 -19.85 8.14
C GLY A 111 11.15 -20.74 8.62
N GLN A 112 11.79 -20.41 9.75
CA GLN A 112 12.84 -21.22 10.38
C GLN A 112 12.30 -22.24 11.42
N LYS A 113 10.98 -22.37 11.53
CA LYS A 113 10.29 -23.38 12.36
C LYS A 113 9.87 -24.56 11.52
#